data_AF-A3JH11-F1
#
_entry.id   AF-A3JH11-F1
#
_cell.length_a   1.000
_cell.length_b   1.000
_cell.length_c   1.000
_cell.angle_alpha   90.00
_cell.angle_beta   90.00
_cell.angle_gamma   90.00
#
_symmetry.space_group_name_H-M   'P 1'
#
loop_
_entity.id
_entity.type
_entity.pdbx_description
1 polymer ?
#
loop_
_entity_poly.entity_id
_entity_poly.type
_entity_poly.pdbx_seq_one_letter_code
_entity_poly.pdbx_strand_id
1 'polypeptide(L)'
;MQHQEIAARVRAYWEVDWLERQGLSLGLVENWLVSMFRKHRRPFSYLQHFVCWFSLCDKEPVLGNVLAEASKFPKQPLEKATYFSARAGEVCHQYRALWNELLSHYGSLRDIRKQQEGARVYSWLYRFDSDWLASHKPKKLRSKRKPKIDWTRRDRTIVRELFAIERSVWHDLDGLRRSKNWYCKQAAGGKILEKKLSTLPLCQEFFVRYAETIDEYQARRLACIFARLVLDNKWLTPTYEIERIAGLDQRKCREAGRQILERVIPAWQVSSEIPFRIRPDKSGRNPVSKG
;
A
#
# COMPACT_ATOMS: atom_id res chain seq x y z
N MET A 1 -11.94 42.57 9.17
CA MET A 1 -11.35 42.18 10.46
C MET A 1 -9.88 42.51 10.45
N GLN A 2 -9.36 43.12 11.52
CA GLN A 2 -7.94 43.39 11.66
C GLN A 2 -7.26 42.05 12.04
N HIS A 3 -6.42 41.50 11.16
CA HIS A 3 -5.74 40.20 11.38
C HIS A 3 -4.93 40.16 12.69
N GLN A 4 -4.50 41.33 13.17
CA GLN A 4 -3.82 41.50 14.46
C GLN A 4 -4.73 41.18 15.65
N GLU A 5 -6.02 41.52 15.58
CA GLU A 5 -6.99 41.25 16.64
C GLU A 5 -7.25 39.74 16.78
N ILE A 6 -7.40 39.04 15.65
CA ILE A 6 -7.55 37.57 15.62
C ILE A 6 -6.29 36.91 16.21
N ALA A 7 -5.10 37.36 15.81
CA ALA A 7 -3.85 36.83 16.35
C ALA A 7 -3.71 37.08 17.86
N ALA A 8 -4.18 38.23 18.37
CA ALA A 8 -4.19 38.53 19.80
C ALA A 8 -5.12 37.59 20.57
N ARG A 9 -6.35 37.34 20.06
CA ARG A 9 -7.29 36.39 20.67
C ARG A 9 -6.76 34.96 20.69
N VAL A 10 -6.15 34.51 19.59
CA VAL A 10 -5.54 33.17 19.51
C VAL A 10 -4.42 33.01 20.54
N ARG A 11 -3.53 34.01 20.67
CA ARG A 11 -2.45 33.98 21.67
C ARG A 11 -2.97 34.03 23.10
N ALA A 12 -4.02 34.80 23.35
CA ALA A 12 -4.64 34.91 24.67
C ALA A 12 -5.32 33.60 25.11
N TYR A 13 -5.93 32.86 24.18
CA TYR A 13 -6.64 31.62 24.48
C TYR A 13 -5.70 30.42 24.65
N TRP A 14 -4.71 30.25 23.77
CA TRP A 14 -3.87 29.04 23.72
C TRP A 14 -2.50 29.21 24.36
N GLU A 15 -2.09 30.43 24.71
CA GLU A 15 -0.72 30.79 25.09
C GLU A 15 0.31 30.57 23.97
N VAL A 16 1.41 31.34 23.99
CA VAL A 16 2.44 31.30 22.94
C VAL A 16 3.22 29.97 22.98
N ASP A 17 3.57 29.51 24.18
CA ASP A 17 4.37 28.30 24.38
C ASP A 17 3.66 27.04 23.84
N TRP A 18 2.35 26.92 24.04
CA TRP A 18 1.59 25.80 23.52
C TRP A 18 1.54 25.82 22.00
N LEU A 19 1.30 27.00 21.40
CA LEU A 19 1.27 27.17 19.95
C LEU A 19 2.61 26.78 19.32
N GLU A 20 3.73 27.15 19.95
CA GLU A 20 5.07 26.77 19.48
C GLU A 20 5.31 25.25 19.58
N ARG A 21 4.94 24.61 20.70
CA ARG A 21 5.04 23.15 20.86
C ARG A 21 4.23 22.37 19.83
N GLN A 22 3.10 22.91 19.38
CA GLN A 22 2.26 22.32 18.34
C GLN A 22 2.68 22.69 16.92
N GLY A 23 3.76 23.46 16.74
CA GLY A 23 4.24 23.90 15.42
C GLY A 23 3.34 24.96 14.76
N LEU A 24 2.59 25.72 15.56
CA LEU A 24 1.62 26.74 15.12
C LEU A 24 2.07 28.16 15.46
N SER A 25 3.39 28.41 15.42
CA SER A 25 3.95 29.71 15.77
C SER A 25 3.40 30.86 14.91
N LEU A 26 3.16 32.00 15.57
CA LEU A 26 2.59 33.21 14.96
C LEU A 26 3.63 34.34 14.83
N GLY A 27 4.92 34.03 14.98
CA GLY A 27 6.01 35.02 14.98
C GLY A 27 6.41 35.55 13.61
N LEU A 28 6.00 34.87 12.52
CA LEU A 28 6.29 35.31 11.16
C LEU A 28 5.31 36.39 10.69
N VAL A 29 5.82 37.34 9.89
CA VAL A 29 5.04 38.41 9.24
C VAL A 29 3.92 37.82 8.37
N GLU A 30 4.20 36.72 7.68
CA GLU A 30 3.21 35.91 6.95
C GLU A 30 3.02 34.54 7.63
N ASN A 31 2.23 34.52 8.69
CA ASN A 31 1.90 33.27 9.38
C ASN A 31 0.70 32.53 8.76
N TRP A 32 0.52 31.28 9.18
CA TRP A 32 -0.57 30.40 8.73
C TRP A 32 -1.95 31.00 9.04
N LEU A 33 -2.09 31.72 10.15
CA LEU A 33 -3.34 32.32 10.60
C LEU A 33 -3.79 33.42 9.63
N VAL A 34 -2.89 34.32 9.25
CA VAL A 34 -3.15 35.34 8.22
C VAL A 34 -3.50 34.67 6.88
N SER A 35 -2.77 33.61 6.52
CA SER A 35 -3.01 32.87 5.27
C SER A 35 -4.40 32.21 5.24
N MET A 36 -4.90 31.77 6.40
CA MET A 36 -6.19 31.08 6.54
C MET A 36 -7.38 32.01 6.36
N PHE A 37 -7.32 33.23 6.89
CA PHE A 37 -8.38 34.23 6.76
C PHE A 37 -8.33 35.04 5.45
N ARG A 38 -7.27 34.88 4.65
CA ARG A 38 -7.19 35.38 3.27
C ARG A 38 -7.80 34.38 2.29
N LYS A 39 -8.02 34.83 1.04
CA LYS A 39 -8.44 33.96 -0.07
C LYS A 39 -7.35 32.93 -0.35
N HIS A 40 -7.55 31.70 0.09
CA HIS A 40 -6.56 30.62 0.01
C HIS A 40 -6.96 29.52 -0.98
N ARG A 41 -5.94 28.83 -1.52
CA ARG A 41 -6.07 27.57 -2.27
C ARG A 41 -5.29 26.42 -1.63
N ARG A 42 -4.68 26.66 -0.47
CA ARG A 42 -3.86 25.69 0.26
C ARG A 42 -4.71 25.02 1.34
N PRO A 43 -4.52 23.72 1.59
CA PRO A 43 -5.18 23.04 2.70
C PRO A 43 -4.55 23.47 4.04
N PHE A 44 -5.38 23.60 5.07
CA PHE A 44 -4.95 23.80 6.46
C PHE A 44 -5.21 22.52 7.27
N SER A 45 -4.43 22.31 8.31
CA SER A 45 -4.59 21.15 9.19
C SER A 45 -5.84 21.29 10.06
N TYR A 46 -6.41 20.17 10.49
CA TYR A 46 -7.55 20.18 11.42
C TYR A 46 -7.22 20.99 12.69
N LEU A 47 -5.98 20.93 13.17
CA LEU A 47 -5.53 21.64 14.35
C LEU A 47 -5.54 23.15 14.15
N GLN A 48 -5.10 23.64 13.00
CA GLN A 48 -5.21 25.06 12.63
C GLN A 48 -6.66 25.55 12.63
N HIS A 49 -7.58 24.71 12.15
CA HIS A 49 -9.02 24.98 12.22
C HIS A 49 -9.54 25.02 13.65
N PHE A 50 -9.19 24.05 14.50
CA PHE A 50 -9.62 24.03 15.90
C PHE A 50 -9.07 25.22 16.68
N VAL A 51 -7.79 25.55 16.52
CA VAL A 51 -7.16 26.67 17.23
C VAL A 51 -7.90 27.98 16.93
N CYS A 52 -8.19 28.25 15.65
CA CYS A 52 -9.00 29.42 15.28
C CYS A 52 -10.40 29.33 15.87
N TRP A 53 -11.05 28.18 15.71
CA TRP A 53 -12.45 28.02 16.10
C TRP A 53 -12.68 28.20 17.60
N PHE A 54 -11.89 27.55 18.46
CA PHE A 54 -12.00 27.70 19.91
C PHE A 54 -11.62 29.09 20.41
N SER A 55 -10.63 29.74 19.80
CA SER A 55 -10.20 31.09 20.23
C SER A 55 -11.15 32.22 19.80
N LEU A 56 -12.00 31.98 18.79
CA LEU A 56 -12.91 32.97 18.21
C LEU A 56 -14.37 32.78 18.63
N CYS A 57 -14.70 31.66 19.25
CA CYS A 57 -16.01 31.43 19.83
C CYS A 57 -16.02 31.86 21.30
N ASP A 58 -16.85 32.84 21.65
CA ASP A 58 -17.00 33.35 23.02
C ASP A 58 -17.63 32.34 23.99
N LYS A 59 -18.13 31.21 23.48
CA LYS A 59 -18.70 30.09 24.24
C LYS A 59 -18.13 28.81 23.68
N GLU A 60 -17.78 27.85 24.53
CA GLU A 60 -17.41 26.50 24.08
C GLU A 60 -18.52 25.95 23.19
N PRO A 61 -18.27 25.80 21.88
CA PRO A 61 -19.32 25.36 20.98
C PRO A 61 -19.53 23.87 21.19
N VAL A 62 -20.75 23.50 21.59
CA VAL A 62 -21.17 22.09 21.55
C VAL A 62 -21.10 21.65 20.09
N LEU A 63 -20.18 20.75 19.75
CA LEU A 63 -19.89 20.30 18.38
C LEU A 63 -21.17 19.92 17.61
N GLY A 64 -22.14 19.28 18.29
CA GLY A 64 -23.43 18.93 17.72
C GLY A 64 -24.24 20.13 17.20
N ASN A 65 -24.23 21.25 17.92
CA ASN A 65 -24.96 22.46 17.54
C ASN A 65 -24.31 23.12 16.31
N VAL A 66 -22.98 23.16 16.26
CA VAL A 66 -22.27 23.73 15.12
C VAL A 66 -22.41 22.88 13.87
N LEU A 67 -22.41 21.55 14.01
CA LEU A 67 -22.69 20.65 12.89
C LEU A 67 -24.15 20.79 12.41
N ALA A 68 -25.10 20.94 13.34
CA ALA A 68 -26.49 21.17 12.99
C ALA A 68 -26.68 22.52 12.27
N GLU A 69 -26.00 23.57 12.69
CA GLU A 69 -26.01 24.87 12.02
C GLU A 69 -25.31 24.81 10.66
N ALA A 70 -24.14 24.20 10.57
CA ALA A 70 -23.41 23.97 9.32
C ALA A 70 -24.26 23.21 8.28
N SER A 71 -25.10 22.28 8.74
CA SER A 71 -26.00 21.51 7.86
C SER A 71 -27.10 22.34 7.22
N LYS A 72 -27.43 23.52 7.79
CA LYS A 72 -28.41 24.46 7.24
C LYS A 72 -27.85 25.28 6.08
N PHE A 73 -26.53 25.36 5.93
CA PHE A 73 -25.92 26.07 4.80
C PHE A 73 -26.10 25.26 3.50
N PRO A 74 -26.42 25.93 2.38
CA PRO A 74 -26.55 25.25 1.11
C PRO A 74 -25.21 24.64 0.69
N LYS A 75 -25.23 23.37 0.25
CA LYS A 75 -24.03 22.62 -0.17
C LYS A 75 -23.30 23.24 -1.38
N GLN A 76 -23.93 24.20 -2.06
CA GLN A 76 -23.41 24.93 -3.20
C GLN A 76 -23.85 26.39 -3.13
N PRO A 77 -23.07 27.34 -3.68
CA PRO A 77 -23.54 28.71 -3.83
C PRO A 77 -24.85 28.72 -4.62
N LEU A 78 -25.81 29.52 -4.16
CA LEU A 78 -27.17 29.60 -4.72
C LEU A 78 -27.17 29.98 -6.21
N GLU A 79 -26.15 30.71 -6.68
CA GLU A 79 -26.02 31.13 -8.07
C GLU A 79 -24.58 30.99 -8.58
N LYS A 80 -24.44 30.66 -9.87
CA LYS A 80 -23.15 30.74 -10.57
C LYS A 80 -22.70 32.21 -10.57
N ALA A 81 -21.41 32.45 -10.30
CA ALA A 81 -20.83 33.77 -10.50
C ALA A 81 -21.11 34.27 -11.92
N THR A 82 -21.77 35.41 -12.03
CA THR A 82 -22.07 36.06 -13.30
C THR A 82 -20.78 36.64 -13.87
N TYR A 83 -20.34 36.10 -15.01
CA TYR A 83 -19.18 36.63 -15.72
C TYR A 83 -19.67 37.66 -16.73
N PHE A 84 -19.22 38.91 -16.59
CA PHE A 84 -19.54 39.98 -17.54
C PHE A 84 -18.36 40.23 -18.48
N SER A 85 -18.64 40.31 -19.78
CA SER A 85 -17.72 40.83 -20.79
C SER A 85 -18.54 41.51 -21.88
N ALA A 86 -18.25 42.79 -22.14
CA ALA A 86 -18.97 43.58 -23.15
C ALA A 86 -18.91 42.97 -24.56
N ARG A 87 -17.81 42.29 -24.89
CA ARG A 87 -17.58 41.63 -26.19
C ARG A 87 -18.06 40.17 -26.22
N ALA A 88 -18.66 39.66 -25.14
CA ALA A 88 -19.05 38.25 -25.08
C ALA A 88 -20.06 37.89 -26.19
N GLY A 89 -21.06 38.76 -26.43
CA GLY A 89 -22.05 38.53 -27.48
C GLY A 89 -21.44 38.48 -28.89
N GLU A 90 -20.49 39.37 -29.18
CA GLU A 90 -19.83 39.48 -30.49
C GLU A 90 -18.96 38.26 -30.80
N VAL A 91 -18.18 37.79 -29.81
CA VAL A 91 -17.19 36.72 -30.01
C VAL A 91 -17.82 35.34 -29.78
N CYS A 92 -19.05 35.26 -29.26
CA CYS A 92 -19.76 34.01 -28.98
C CYS A 92 -19.81 33.08 -30.20
N HIS A 93 -20.15 33.61 -31.37
CA HIS A 93 -20.23 32.83 -32.60
C HIS A 93 -18.89 32.18 -32.99
N GLN A 94 -17.76 32.85 -32.74
CA GLN A 94 -16.43 32.31 -33.01
C GLN A 94 -16.11 31.14 -32.08
N TYR A 95 -16.43 31.25 -30.78
CA TYR A 95 -16.24 30.15 -29.84
C TYR A 95 -17.16 28.95 -30.13
N ARG A 96 -18.39 29.20 -30.59
CA ARG A 96 -19.31 28.14 -31.05
C ARG A 96 -18.75 27.41 -32.28
N ALA A 97 -18.18 28.15 -33.25
CA ALA A 97 -17.56 27.56 -34.43
C ALA A 97 -16.34 26.70 -34.07
N LEU A 98 -15.42 27.23 -33.25
CA LEU A 98 -14.27 26.48 -32.74
C LEU A 98 -14.69 25.24 -31.95
N TRP A 99 -15.77 25.32 -31.17
CA TRP A 99 -16.31 24.17 -30.45
C TRP A 99 -16.82 23.08 -31.40
N ASN A 100 -17.51 23.45 -32.48
CA ASN A 100 -17.98 22.51 -33.48
C ASN A 100 -16.84 21.85 -34.26
N GLU A 101 -15.79 22.62 -34.59
CA GLU A 101 -14.56 22.08 -35.18
C GLU A 101 -13.90 21.07 -34.23
N LEU A 102 -13.74 21.41 -32.95
CA LEU A 102 -13.21 20.48 -31.95
C LEU A 102 -14.07 19.21 -31.79
N LEU A 103 -15.40 19.31 -31.93
CA LEU A 103 -16.29 18.15 -31.91
C LEU A 103 -16.09 17.25 -33.12
N SER A 104 -15.77 17.80 -34.31
CA SER A 104 -15.47 17.00 -35.49
C SER A 104 -14.15 16.24 -35.37
N HIS A 105 -13.17 16.78 -34.64
CA HIS A 105 -11.86 16.14 -34.46
C HIS A 105 -11.80 15.17 -33.28
N TYR A 106 -12.64 15.33 -32.26
CA TYR A 106 -12.56 14.56 -31.02
C TYR A 106 -13.91 13.97 -30.59
N GLY A 107 -13.97 12.65 -30.43
CA GLY A 107 -15.21 11.93 -30.08
C GLY A 107 -15.64 12.00 -28.61
N SER A 108 -14.87 12.63 -27.72
CA SER A 108 -15.24 12.71 -26.30
C SER A 108 -14.89 14.05 -25.65
N LEU A 109 -15.72 14.46 -24.69
CA LEU A 109 -15.51 15.69 -23.91
C LEU A 109 -14.19 15.66 -23.13
N ARG A 110 -13.74 14.47 -22.73
CA ARG A 110 -12.46 14.30 -22.05
C ARG A 110 -11.30 14.60 -23.01
N ASP A 111 -11.39 14.14 -24.25
CA ASP A 111 -10.32 14.31 -25.22
C ASP A 111 -10.23 15.75 -25.73
N ILE A 112 -11.38 16.41 -25.92
CA ILE A 112 -11.44 17.85 -26.23
C ILE A 112 -10.76 18.66 -25.12
N ARG A 113 -11.09 18.40 -23.84
CA ARG A 113 -10.52 19.16 -22.71
C ARG A 113 -9.05 18.83 -22.41
N LYS A 114 -8.49 17.75 -22.96
CA LYS A 114 -7.05 17.50 -22.86
C LYS A 114 -6.25 18.46 -23.74
N GLN A 115 -6.85 18.92 -24.84
CA GLN A 115 -6.21 19.93 -25.69
C GLN A 115 -6.28 21.29 -25.02
N GLN A 116 -5.20 22.06 -25.12
CA GLN A 116 -5.15 23.41 -24.57
C GLN A 116 -6.26 24.30 -25.16
N GLU A 117 -6.44 24.22 -26.49
CA GLU A 117 -7.47 24.96 -27.21
C GLU A 117 -8.89 24.52 -26.80
N GLY A 118 -9.11 23.23 -26.67
CA GLY A 118 -10.40 22.70 -26.23
C GLY A 118 -10.74 23.04 -24.77
N ALA A 119 -9.73 23.07 -23.88
CA ALA A 119 -9.92 23.56 -22.52
C ALA A 119 -10.26 25.06 -22.49
N ARG A 120 -9.58 25.87 -23.30
CA ARG A 120 -9.80 27.32 -23.46
C ARG A 120 -11.21 27.63 -23.94
N VAL A 121 -11.62 27.03 -25.06
CA VAL A 121 -12.95 27.20 -25.67
C VAL A 121 -14.05 26.71 -24.74
N TYR A 122 -13.89 25.52 -24.14
CA TYR A 122 -14.83 24.99 -23.16
C TYR A 122 -15.01 25.96 -21.97
N SER A 123 -13.91 26.50 -21.44
CA SER A 123 -13.95 27.38 -20.28
C SER A 123 -14.65 28.70 -20.57
N TRP A 124 -14.45 29.25 -21.78
CA TRP A 124 -15.13 30.47 -22.21
C TRP A 124 -16.63 30.24 -22.37
N LEU A 125 -17.03 29.21 -23.13
CA LEU A 125 -18.44 28.87 -23.35
C LEU A 125 -19.14 28.51 -22.04
N TYR A 126 -18.46 27.84 -21.11
CA TYR A 126 -19.03 27.51 -19.81
C TYR A 126 -19.36 28.76 -18.97
N ARG A 127 -18.60 29.85 -19.13
CA ARG A 127 -18.77 31.10 -18.39
C ARG A 127 -19.79 32.04 -19.03
N PHE A 128 -19.79 32.13 -20.37
CA PHE A 128 -20.52 33.15 -21.11
C PHE A 128 -21.69 32.62 -21.96
N ASP A 129 -21.75 31.32 -22.23
CA ASP A 129 -22.76 30.70 -23.11
C ASP A 129 -23.11 29.28 -22.65
N SER A 130 -23.43 29.15 -21.36
CA SER A 130 -23.45 27.86 -20.68
C SER A 130 -24.61 26.96 -21.11
N ASP A 131 -25.73 27.58 -21.52
CA ASP A 131 -26.94 26.90 -21.95
C ASP A 131 -26.77 26.31 -23.36
N TRP A 132 -26.17 27.07 -24.27
CA TRP A 132 -25.78 26.56 -25.58
C TRP A 132 -24.75 25.44 -25.46
N LEU A 133 -23.72 25.63 -24.61
CA LEU A 133 -22.73 24.59 -24.38
C LEU A 133 -23.37 23.32 -23.81
N ALA A 134 -24.42 23.42 -22.99
CA ALA A 134 -25.10 22.27 -22.42
C ALA A 134 -25.81 21.42 -23.47
N SER A 135 -26.43 22.04 -24.48
CA SER A 135 -27.08 21.34 -25.59
C SER A 135 -26.09 20.80 -26.64
N HIS A 136 -24.90 21.37 -26.75
CA HIS A 136 -23.87 21.00 -27.74
C HIS A 136 -22.70 20.18 -27.16
N LYS A 137 -22.92 19.40 -26.09
CA LYS A 137 -21.90 18.49 -25.56
C LYS A 137 -21.87 17.18 -26.35
N PRO A 138 -20.69 16.57 -26.55
CA PRO A 138 -20.64 15.22 -27.11
C PRO A 138 -21.31 14.27 -26.11
N LYS A 139 -21.99 13.24 -26.64
CA LYS A 139 -22.69 12.25 -25.81
C LYS A 139 -21.72 11.68 -24.78
N LYS A 140 -22.15 11.60 -23.52
CA LYS A 140 -21.35 10.98 -22.47
C LYS A 140 -21.07 9.54 -22.88
N LEU A 141 -19.80 9.24 -23.17
CA LEU A 141 -19.36 7.86 -23.31
C LEU A 141 -19.72 7.14 -22.00
N ARG A 142 -20.64 6.18 -22.08
CA ARG A 142 -20.92 5.30 -20.95
C ARG A 142 -19.60 4.61 -20.62
N SER A 143 -19.08 4.85 -19.42
CA SER A 143 -17.93 4.11 -18.92
C SER A 143 -18.24 2.63 -19.09
N LYS A 144 -17.45 1.91 -19.91
CA LYS A 144 -17.60 0.47 -20.06
C LYS A 144 -17.50 -0.10 -18.64
N ARG A 145 -18.61 -0.63 -18.12
CA ARG A 145 -18.61 -1.29 -16.81
C ARG A 145 -17.56 -2.38 -16.90
N LYS A 146 -16.53 -2.30 -16.06
CA LYS A 146 -15.56 -3.39 -15.98
C LYS A 146 -16.35 -4.67 -15.68
N PRO A 147 -16.08 -5.78 -16.37
CA PRO A 147 -16.77 -7.03 -16.07
C PRO A 147 -16.59 -7.35 -14.59
N LYS A 148 -17.67 -7.84 -13.95
CA LYS A 148 -17.61 -8.29 -12.55
C LYS A 148 -16.53 -9.37 -12.47
N ILE A 149 -15.57 -9.17 -11.57
CA ILE A 149 -14.49 -10.13 -11.36
C ILE A 149 -15.11 -11.36 -10.68
N ASP A 150 -14.98 -12.52 -11.33
CA ASP A 150 -15.31 -13.82 -10.73
C ASP A 150 -14.17 -14.23 -9.80
N TRP A 151 -14.36 -13.96 -8.50
CA TRP A 151 -13.38 -14.28 -7.46
C TRP A 151 -13.21 -15.78 -7.29
N THR A 152 -14.25 -16.60 -7.46
CA THR A 152 -14.18 -18.05 -7.33
C THR A 152 -13.31 -18.67 -8.42
N ARG A 153 -13.49 -18.25 -9.68
CA ARG A 153 -12.63 -18.70 -10.78
C ARG A 153 -11.19 -18.25 -10.57
N ARG A 154 -11.00 -17.03 -10.07
CA ARG A 154 -9.66 -16.47 -9.83
C ARG A 154 -8.94 -17.19 -8.69
N ASP A 155 -9.64 -17.50 -7.60
CA ASP A 155 -9.13 -18.27 -6.47
C ASP A 155 -8.64 -19.67 -6.91
N ARG A 156 -9.46 -20.39 -7.70
CA ARG A 156 -9.07 -21.68 -8.30
C ARG A 156 -7.85 -21.60 -9.22
N THR A 157 -7.68 -20.48 -9.92
CA THR A 157 -6.54 -20.29 -10.82
C THR A 157 -5.26 -20.04 -10.02
N ILE A 158 -5.33 -19.15 -9.03
CA ILE A 158 -4.18 -18.81 -8.19
C ILE A 158 -3.75 -19.99 -7.34
N VAL A 159 -4.68 -20.75 -6.73
CA VAL A 159 -4.30 -21.90 -5.90
C VAL A 159 -3.58 -22.99 -6.71
N ARG A 160 -3.93 -23.19 -7.99
CA ARG A 160 -3.21 -24.11 -8.89
C ARG A 160 -1.80 -23.64 -9.18
N GLU A 161 -1.61 -22.34 -9.37
CA GLU A 161 -0.28 -21.72 -9.51
C GLU A 161 0.54 -21.92 -8.23
N LEU A 162 -0.05 -21.71 -7.05
CA LEU A 162 0.60 -21.95 -5.77
C LEU A 162 1.03 -23.41 -5.59
N PHE A 163 0.20 -24.38 -5.97
CA PHE A 163 0.57 -25.79 -5.98
C PHE A 163 1.64 -26.14 -7.00
N ALA A 164 1.73 -25.42 -8.12
CA ALA A 164 2.81 -25.59 -9.08
C ALA A 164 4.14 -25.07 -8.52
N ILE A 165 4.10 -23.90 -7.88
CA ILE A 165 5.25 -23.33 -7.16
C ILE A 165 5.71 -24.30 -6.07
N GLU A 166 4.81 -24.79 -5.22
CA GLU A 166 5.22 -25.69 -4.14
C GLU A 166 5.82 -27.00 -4.66
N ARG A 167 5.24 -27.59 -5.71
CA ARG A 167 5.82 -28.78 -6.34
C ARG A 167 7.21 -28.53 -6.93
N SER A 168 7.47 -27.33 -7.44
CA SER A 168 8.77 -26.98 -8.02
C SER A 168 9.89 -26.91 -6.96
N VAL A 169 9.56 -26.53 -5.73
CA VAL A 169 10.53 -26.43 -4.63
C VAL A 169 10.48 -27.60 -3.67
N TRP A 170 9.57 -28.57 -3.83
CA TRP A 170 9.38 -29.69 -2.91
C TRP A 170 10.70 -30.39 -2.50
N HIS A 171 11.61 -30.62 -3.45
CA HIS A 171 12.90 -31.27 -3.21
C HIS A 171 14.01 -30.32 -2.72
N ASP A 172 13.81 -29.00 -2.81
CA ASP A 172 14.75 -28.00 -2.31
C ASP A 172 14.56 -27.77 -0.81
N LEU A 173 15.19 -28.64 -0.01
CA LEU A 173 15.13 -28.58 1.45
C LEU A 173 16.08 -27.55 2.07
N ASP A 174 17.04 -26.99 1.33
CA ASP A 174 17.96 -25.95 1.82
C ASP A 174 17.55 -24.54 1.43
N GLY A 175 16.54 -24.43 0.57
CA GLY A 175 16.00 -23.16 0.11
C GLY A 175 15.47 -22.26 1.23
N LEU A 176 15.26 -21.00 0.86
CA LEU A 176 14.68 -19.96 1.71
C LEU A 176 13.35 -20.39 2.33
N ARG A 177 12.97 -19.71 3.42
CA ARG A 177 11.66 -19.92 4.06
C ARG A 177 10.52 -19.67 3.07
N ARG A 178 9.67 -20.68 2.89
CA ARG A 178 8.44 -20.66 2.08
C ARG A 178 7.30 -19.99 2.86
N SER A 179 7.50 -18.73 3.24
CA SER A 179 6.48 -17.93 3.92
C SER A 179 5.35 -17.49 2.99
N LYS A 180 4.22 -17.01 3.53
CA LYS A 180 3.13 -16.41 2.73
C LYS A 180 3.64 -15.35 1.76
N ASN A 181 4.51 -14.45 2.25
CA ASN A 181 5.14 -13.41 1.43
C ASN A 181 6.06 -13.99 0.34
N TRP A 182 6.77 -15.08 0.64
CA TRP A 182 7.61 -15.75 -0.35
C TRP A 182 6.75 -16.27 -1.51
N TYR A 183 5.66 -16.99 -1.23
CA TYR A 183 4.73 -17.45 -2.26
C TYR A 183 4.07 -16.29 -3.03
N CYS A 184 3.67 -15.21 -2.34
CA CYS A 184 3.12 -14.03 -3.01
C CYS A 184 4.10 -13.40 -4.01
N LYS A 185 5.41 -13.39 -3.71
CA LYS A 185 6.43 -12.88 -4.63
C LYS A 185 6.63 -13.76 -5.87
N GLN A 186 6.39 -15.07 -5.76
CA GLN A 186 6.55 -16.01 -6.87
C GLN A 186 5.33 -16.04 -7.80
N ALA A 187 4.12 -15.80 -7.27
CA ALA A 187 2.91 -15.82 -8.08
C ALA A 187 2.79 -14.55 -8.95
N ALA A 188 2.37 -14.70 -10.22
CA ALA A 188 2.14 -13.59 -11.14
C ALA A 188 1.11 -12.57 -10.61
N GLY A 189 0.22 -13.00 -9.71
CA GLY A 189 -0.81 -12.21 -9.04
C GLY A 189 -0.49 -11.77 -7.61
N GLY A 190 0.78 -11.78 -7.17
CA GLY A 190 1.19 -11.55 -5.76
C GLY A 190 0.49 -10.41 -5.01
N LYS A 191 0.40 -9.23 -5.63
CA LYS A 191 -0.26 -8.05 -5.02
C LYS A 191 -1.75 -8.26 -4.74
N ILE A 192 -2.43 -9.06 -5.57
CA ILE A 192 -3.85 -9.39 -5.37
C ILE A 192 -3.96 -10.38 -4.21
N LEU A 193 -3.07 -11.37 -4.18
CA LEU A 193 -3.03 -12.39 -3.13
C LEU A 193 -2.81 -11.76 -1.75
N GLU A 194 -1.92 -10.78 -1.64
CA GLU A 194 -1.70 -10.02 -0.39
C GLU A 194 -2.91 -9.15 0.00
N LYS A 195 -3.47 -8.38 -0.93
CA LYS A 195 -4.50 -7.38 -0.62
C LYS A 195 -5.92 -7.94 -0.53
N LYS A 196 -6.18 -9.10 -1.14
CA LYS A 196 -7.52 -9.67 -1.31
C LYS A 196 -7.63 -11.11 -0.82
N LEU A 197 -6.73 -11.53 0.07
CA LEU A 197 -6.74 -12.90 0.61
C LEU A 197 -8.07 -13.29 1.24
N SER A 198 -8.77 -12.35 1.90
CA SER A 198 -10.09 -12.60 2.50
C SER A 198 -11.19 -12.97 1.50
N THR A 199 -10.97 -12.73 0.21
CA THR A 199 -11.88 -13.11 -0.89
C THR A 199 -11.43 -14.37 -1.63
N LEU A 200 -10.37 -15.03 -1.15
CA LEU A 200 -9.69 -16.16 -1.79
C LEU A 200 -9.56 -17.33 -0.78
N PRO A 201 -10.66 -18.01 -0.41
CA PRO A 201 -10.66 -19.04 0.63
C PRO A 201 -9.74 -20.23 0.31
N LEU A 202 -9.62 -20.66 -0.96
CA LEU A 202 -8.74 -21.77 -1.32
C LEU A 202 -7.26 -21.39 -1.15
N CYS A 203 -6.90 -20.17 -1.54
CA CYS A 203 -5.56 -19.65 -1.29
C CYS A 203 -5.26 -19.47 0.21
N GLN A 204 -6.27 -19.12 1.01
CA GLN A 204 -6.12 -19.00 2.46
C GLN A 204 -5.81 -20.37 3.09
N GLU A 205 -6.57 -21.41 2.73
CA GLU A 205 -6.30 -22.78 3.19
C GLU A 205 -4.94 -23.30 2.73
N PHE A 206 -4.54 -22.98 1.49
CA PHE A 206 -3.19 -23.29 1.02
C PHE A 206 -2.12 -22.69 1.94
N PHE A 207 -2.26 -21.43 2.33
CA PHE A 207 -1.28 -20.79 3.21
C PHE A 207 -1.32 -21.29 4.65
N VAL A 208 -2.44 -21.81 5.13
CA VAL A 208 -2.49 -22.47 6.44
C VAL A 208 -1.68 -23.76 6.41
N ARG A 209 -1.71 -24.48 5.28
CA ARG A 209 -1.10 -25.81 5.18
C ARG A 209 0.33 -25.84 4.66
N TYR A 210 0.72 -24.94 3.76
CA TYR A 210 1.99 -25.00 3.02
C TYR A 210 2.93 -23.82 3.30
N ALA A 211 2.46 -22.77 3.98
CA ALA A 211 3.33 -21.64 4.31
C ALA A 211 4.05 -21.89 5.64
N GLU A 212 5.37 -21.93 5.59
CA GLU A 212 6.18 -22.20 6.77
C GLU A 212 6.09 -21.07 7.80
N THR A 213 5.88 -21.45 9.05
CA THR A 213 6.17 -20.65 10.24
C THR A 213 7.67 -20.43 10.40
N ILE A 214 8.08 -19.61 11.37
CA ILE A 214 9.51 -19.43 11.66
C ILE A 214 10.07 -20.71 12.27
N ASP A 215 9.32 -21.36 13.16
CA ASP A 215 9.68 -22.61 13.83
C ASP A 215 9.90 -23.75 12.83
N GLU A 216 8.95 -24.00 11.92
CA GLU A 216 9.06 -25.05 10.90
C GLU A 216 10.28 -24.83 9.99
N TYR A 217 10.52 -23.58 9.58
CA TYR A 217 11.68 -23.23 8.78
C TYR A 217 13.00 -23.49 9.52
N GLN A 218 13.10 -23.08 10.79
CA GLN A 218 14.29 -23.31 11.61
C GLN A 218 14.54 -24.81 11.81
N ALA A 219 13.48 -25.59 12.06
CA ALA A 219 13.56 -27.03 12.20
C ALA A 219 14.04 -27.71 10.90
N ARG A 220 13.43 -27.37 9.74
CA ARG A 220 13.88 -27.88 8.44
C ARG A 220 15.34 -27.54 8.17
N ARG A 221 15.74 -26.30 8.43
CA ARG A 221 17.10 -25.83 8.18
C ARG A 221 18.12 -26.55 9.07
N LEU A 222 17.83 -26.70 10.36
CA LEU A 222 18.67 -27.45 11.30
C LEU A 222 18.77 -28.93 10.91
N ALA A 223 17.66 -29.55 10.49
CA ALA A 223 17.67 -30.93 10.01
C ALA A 223 18.55 -31.10 8.76
N CYS A 224 18.50 -30.16 7.82
CA CYS A 224 19.35 -30.20 6.62
C CYS A 224 20.84 -30.02 6.95
N ILE A 225 21.16 -29.10 7.86
CA ILE A 225 22.54 -28.91 8.34
C ILE A 225 23.05 -30.18 9.01
N PHE A 226 22.26 -30.76 9.91
CA PHE A 226 22.66 -31.97 10.62
C PHE A 226 22.80 -33.17 9.69
N ALA A 227 21.88 -33.36 8.73
CA ALA A 227 22.00 -34.41 7.73
C ALA A 227 23.31 -34.30 6.92
N ARG A 228 23.72 -33.08 6.55
CA ARG A 228 25.01 -32.84 5.89
C ARG A 228 26.19 -33.19 6.79
N LEU A 229 26.16 -32.77 8.05
CA LEU A 229 27.21 -33.10 9.01
C LEU A 229 27.34 -34.62 9.20
N VAL A 230 26.23 -35.35 9.23
CA VAL A 230 26.25 -36.82 9.29
C VAL A 230 26.88 -37.42 8.03
N LEU A 231 26.49 -36.96 6.84
CA LEU A 231 27.05 -37.44 5.58
C LEU A 231 28.55 -37.16 5.44
N ASP A 232 29.02 -36.03 5.99
CA ASP A 232 30.43 -35.63 5.99
C ASP A 232 31.25 -36.24 7.13
N ASN A 233 30.66 -37.12 7.96
CA ASN A 233 31.26 -37.67 9.18
C ASN A 233 31.69 -36.63 10.22
N LYS A 234 31.00 -35.48 10.27
CA LYS A 234 31.19 -34.36 11.21
C LYS A 234 30.04 -34.22 12.19
N TRP A 235 29.34 -35.30 12.51
CA TRP A 235 28.15 -35.27 13.37
C TRP A 235 28.45 -34.89 14.84
N LEU A 236 29.71 -34.97 15.27
CA LEU A 236 30.21 -34.52 16.58
C LEU A 236 30.45 -33.00 16.67
N THR A 237 30.12 -32.22 15.63
CA THR A 237 30.23 -30.76 15.66
C THR A 237 29.46 -30.19 16.87
N PRO A 238 30.08 -29.32 17.70
CA PRO A 238 29.42 -28.71 18.85
C PRO A 238 28.21 -27.86 18.48
N THR A 239 27.21 -27.80 19.36
CA THR A 239 25.95 -27.06 19.13
C THR A 239 26.18 -25.59 18.74
N TYR A 240 27.14 -24.89 19.37
CA TYR A 240 27.43 -23.48 19.05
C TYR A 240 27.90 -23.28 17.59
N GLU A 241 28.59 -24.27 17.02
CA GLU A 241 29.05 -24.22 15.64
C GLU A 241 27.88 -24.50 14.68
N ILE A 242 26.98 -25.42 15.06
CA ILE A 242 25.74 -25.69 14.32
C ILE A 242 24.84 -24.44 14.30
N GLU A 243 24.72 -23.73 15.42
CA GLU A 243 24.00 -22.44 15.51
C GLU A 243 24.56 -21.42 14.53
N ARG A 244 25.89 -21.29 14.50
CA ARG A 244 26.60 -20.38 13.60
C ARG A 244 26.36 -20.74 12.12
N ILE A 245 26.43 -22.02 11.76
CA ILE A 245 26.14 -22.51 10.40
C ILE A 245 24.67 -22.22 10.03
N ALA A 246 23.75 -22.41 10.97
CA ALA A 246 22.34 -22.11 10.78
C ALA A 246 22.02 -20.61 10.74
N GLY A 247 22.98 -19.75 11.07
CA GLY A 247 22.78 -18.30 11.22
C GLY A 247 21.77 -17.98 12.32
N LEU A 248 21.67 -18.84 13.32
CA LEU A 248 20.83 -18.66 14.50
C LEU A 248 21.66 -18.02 15.62
N ASP A 249 21.01 -17.16 16.38
CA ASP A 249 21.54 -16.53 17.58
C ASP A 249 20.46 -16.68 18.66
N GLN A 250 20.82 -16.53 19.94
CA GLN A 250 19.94 -16.74 21.09
C GLN A 250 18.65 -15.90 21.01
N ARG A 251 18.72 -14.72 20.36
CA ARG A 251 17.56 -13.84 20.09
C ARG A 251 16.70 -14.25 18.91
N LYS A 252 17.28 -14.96 17.93
CA LYS A 252 16.63 -15.35 16.66
C LYS A 252 16.08 -16.77 16.71
N CYS A 253 16.64 -17.62 17.56
CA CYS A 253 16.21 -19.00 17.73
C CYS A 253 14.85 -19.04 18.44
N ARG A 254 13.86 -19.61 17.76
CA ARG A 254 12.54 -19.88 18.34
C ARG A 254 12.57 -21.18 19.15
N GLU A 255 11.50 -21.43 19.88
CA GLU A 255 11.42 -22.54 20.83
C GLU A 255 11.64 -23.90 20.17
N ALA A 256 11.05 -24.16 18.99
CA ALA A 256 11.26 -25.43 18.30
C ALA A 256 12.72 -25.62 17.87
N GLY A 257 13.36 -24.57 17.34
CA GLY A 257 14.77 -24.59 16.98
C GLY A 257 15.68 -24.81 18.20
N ARG A 258 15.35 -24.16 19.32
CA ARG A 258 16.08 -24.28 20.59
C ARG A 258 15.99 -25.71 21.13
N GLN A 259 14.81 -26.31 21.15
CA GLN A 259 14.64 -27.69 21.59
C GLN A 259 15.45 -28.67 20.73
N ILE A 260 15.54 -28.43 19.42
CA ILE A 260 16.37 -29.27 18.52
C ILE A 260 17.85 -29.13 18.88
N LEU A 261 18.34 -27.91 19.10
CA LEU A 261 19.73 -27.63 19.43
C LEU A 261 20.15 -28.14 20.82
N GLU A 262 19.29 -27.97 21.82
CA GLU A 262 19.61 -28.29 23.22
C GLU A 262 19.34 -29.75 23.59
N ARG A 263 18.37 -30.40 22.95
CA ARG A 263 17.92 -31.75 23.34
C ARG A 263 18.15 -32.78 22.25
N VAL A 264 17.69 -32.50 21.03
CA VAL A 264 17.67 -33.52 19.96
C VAL A 264 19.07 -33.80 19.44
N ILE A 265 19.83 -32.77 19.06
CA ILE A 265 21.18 -32.95 18.52
C ILE A 265 22.11 -33.64 19.54
N PRO A 266 22.20 -33.20 20.81
CA PRO A 266 23.02 -33.87 21.81
C PRO A 266 22.59 -35.32 22.07
N ALA A 267 21.28 -35.59 22.16
CA ALA A 267 20.78 -36.95 22.34
C ALA A 267 21.19 -37.88 21.18
N TRP A 268 21.15 -37.37 19.94
CA TRP A 268 21.62 -38.10 18.76
C TRP A 268 23.14 -38.32 18.78
N GLN A 269 23.92 -37.33 19.20
CA GLN A 269 25.38 -37.47 19.33
C GLN A 269 25.76 -38.55 20.35
N VAL A 270 25.09 -38.60 21.50
CA VAL A 270 25.33 -39.62 22.52
C VAL A 270 24.84 -41.01 22.08
N SER A 271 23.69 -41.10 21.38
CA SER A 271 23.14 -42.36 20.91
C SER A 271 23.93 -43.02 19.76
N SER A 272 24.81 -42.27 19.10
CA SER A 272 25.52 -42.71 17.88
C SER A 272 26.89 -43.36 18.14
N GLU A 273 27.23 -43.71 19.39
CA GLU A 273 28.27 -44.71 19.67
C GLU A 273 27.92 -46.10 19.06
N ILE A 274 26.71 -46.27 18.53
CA ILE A 274 26.35 -47.42 17.68
C ILE A 274 26.81 -47.12 16.24
N PRO A 275 27.75 -47.90 15.69
CA PRO A 275 28.38 -47.60 14.41
C PRO A 275 27.33 -47.62 13.29
N PHE A 276 27.03 -46.45 12.72
CA PHE A 276 26.40 -46.38 11.42
C PHE A 276 27.28 -47.16 10.45
N ARG A 277 26.81 -48.32 10.00
CA ARG A 277 27.49 -49.16 9.01
C ARG A 277 27.83 -48.29 7.80
N ILE A 278 29.09 -47.88 7.73
CA ILE A 278 29.70 -47.30 6.54
C ILE A 278 29.41 -48.29 5.41
N ARG A 279 28.62 -47.89 4.42
CA ARG A 279 28.50 -48.69 3.19
C ARG A 279 29.89 -48.72 2.56
N PRO A 280 30.49 -49.90 2.33
CA PRO A 280 31.81 -49.95 1.71
C PRO A 280 31.74 -49.30 0.34
N ASP A 281 32.71 -48.43 0.08
CA ASP A 281 32.95 -47.80 -1.20
C ASP A 281 33.09 -48.88 -2.28
N LYS A 282 32.16 -48.91 -3.24
CA LYS A 282 32.27 -49.78 -4.43
C LYS A 282 33.21 -49.09 -5.43
N SER A 283 34.48 -49.00 -5.08
CA SER A 283 35.57 -48.61 -5.98
C SER A 283 36.63 -49.73 -6.09
N GLY A 284 36.18 -50.99 -6.10
CA GLY A 284 37.02 -52.12 -6.47
C GLY A 284 37.24 -52.18 -7.99
N ARG A 285 38.26 -51.47 -8.49
CA ARG A 285 38.89 -51.79 -9.78
C ARG A 285 39.63 -53.13 -9.62
N ASN A 286 39.15 -54.17 -10.28
CA ASN A 286 39.88 -55.43 -10.45
C ASN A 286 41.19 -55.18 -11.23
N PRO A 287 42.34 -55.70 -10.78
CA PRO A 287 43.50 -55.83 -11.65
C PRO A 287 43.27 -57.00 -12.62
N VAL A 288 43.35 -56.71 -13.91
CA VAL A 288 43.38 -57.70 -14.98
C VAL A 288 44.75 -58.40 -14.95
N SER A 289 44.77 -59.67 -14.56
CA SER A 289 45.85 -60.59 -14.88
C SER A 289 45.60 -61.17 -16.27
N LYS A 290 46.52 -60.91 -17.22
CA LYS A 290 46.63 -61.68 -18.46
C LYS A 290 47.85 -62.59 -18.36
N GLY A 291 47.60 -63.89 -18.42
CA GLY A 291 48.45 -64.83 -19.14
C GLY A 291 48.09 -64.83 -20.61
#